data_AF-A0A3C0EQH4-F1
#
_entry.id   AF-A0A3C0EQH4-F1
#
_cell.length_a   1.000
_cell.length_b   1.000
_cell.length_c   1.000
_cell.angle_alpha   90.00
_cell.angle_beta   90.00
_cell.angle_gamma   90.00
#
_symmetry.space_group_name_H-M   'P 1'
#
loop_
_entity.id
_entity.type
_entity.pdbx_description
1 polymer ?
#
loop_
_entity_poly.entity_id
_entity_poly.type
_entity_poly.pdbx_seq_one_letter_code
_entity_poly.pdbx_strand_id
1 'polypeptide(L)' 'MSREQFLFVCAIDAYKKANNKPYPSWTEVLEVIRKLGYRKTCAMAVELNNCEDWTEASDAPAFPNATEAA' A
#
# COMPACT_ATOMS: atom_id res chain seq x y z
N MET A 1 -9.84 15.11 11.10
CA MET A 1 -9.50 14.15 10.04
C MET A 1 -8.63 14.87 9.02
N SER A 2 -7.44 14.36 8.70
CA SER A 2 -6.57 14.97 7.68
C SER A 2 -7.07 14.64 6.27
N ARG A 3 -6.65 15.40 5.25
CA ARG A 3 -6.96 15.11 3.84
C ARG A 3 -6.50 13.72 3.43
N GLU A 4 -5.33 13.32 3.90
CA GLU A 4 -4.73 12.01 3.69
C GLU A 4 -5.60 10.88 4.27
N GLN A 5 -6.02 11.03 5.53
CA GLN A 5 -6.90 10.05 6.20
C GLN A 5 -8.24 9.94 5.48
N PHE A 6 -8.81 11.05 5.01
CA PHE A 6 -10.06 11.05 4.25
C PHE A 6 -9.91 10.29 2.93
N LEU A 7 -8.85 10.59 2.16
CA LEU A 7 -8.56 9.90 0.91
C LEU A 7 -8.36 8.39 1.13
N PHE A 8 -7.62 8.01 2.17
CA PHE A 8 -7.42 6.60 2.53
C PHE A 8 -8.73 5.89 2.85
N VAL A 9 -9.60 6.49 3.67
CA VAL A 9 -10.91 5.89 4.01
C VAL A 9 -11.79 5.74 2.77
N CYS A 10 -11.84 6.74 1.89
CA CYS A 10 -12.57 6.65 0.62
C CYS A 10 -12.03 5.53 -0.28
N ALA A 11 -10.71 5.36 -0.35
CA ALA A 11 -10.08 4.30 -1.14
C ALA A 11 -10.41 2.90 -0.61
N ILE A 12 -10.41 2.72 0.72
CA ILE A 12 -10.80 1.46 1.36
C ILE A 12 -12.28 1.15 1.12
N ASP A 13 -13.17 2.16 1.22
CA ASP A 13 -14.60 1.97 0.93
C ASP A 13 -14.82 1.54 -0.54
N ALA A 14 -14.12 2.18 -1.49
CA ALA A 14 -14.16 1.80 -2.89
C ALA A 14 -13.64 0.37 -3.11
N TYR A 15 -12.55 -0.03 -2.45
CA TYR A 15 -12.01 -1.39 -2.53
C TYR A 15 -13.02 -2.43 -2.03
N LYS A 16 -13.67 -2.18 -0.89
CA LYS A 16 -14.67 -3.10 -0.32
C LYS A 16 -15.84 -3.32 -1.28
N LYS A 17 -16.35 -2.23 -1.87
CA LYS A 17 -17.46 -2.27 -2.84
C LYS A 17 -17.07 -3.01 -4.12
N ALA A 18 -15.89 -2.74 -4.67
CA ALA A 18 -15.42 -3.37 -5.89
C ALA A 18 -15.20 -4.89 -5.75
N ASN A 19 -14.75 -5.33 -4.57
CA ASN A 19 -14.39 -6.74 -4.33
C ASN A 19 -15.46 -7.53 -3.53
N ASN A 20 -16.60 -6.92 -3.19
CA ASN A 20 -17.61 -7.49 -2.28
C ASN A 20 -17.01 -8.06 -0.97
N LYS A 21 -15.93 -7.43 -0.48
CA LYS A 21 -15.16 -7.91 0.67
C LYS A 21 -15.26 -6.89 1.80
N PRO A 22 -16.09 -7.12 2.83
CA PRO A 22 -16.29 -6.15 3.91
C PRO A 22 -15.05 -5.95 4.78
N TYR A 23 -14.21 -6.99 4.87
CA TYR A 23 -12.99 -7.03 5.69
C TYR A 23 -11.79 -7.41 4.81
N PRO A 24 -11.06 -6.40 4.26
CA PRO A 24 -9.81 -6.67 3.56
C PRO A 24 -8.74 -7.19 4.52
N SER A 25 -7.83 -8.03 4.02
CA SER A 25 -6.61 -8.42 4.74
C SER A 25 -5.63 -7.25 4.83
N TRP A 26 -4.68 -7.32 5.75
CA TRP A 26 -3.62 -6.30 5.85
C TRP A 26 -2.74 -6.23 4.59
N THR A 27 -2.59 -7.34 3.86
CA THR A 27 -1.91 -7.35 2.56
C THR A 27 -2.70 -6.55 1.52
N GLU A 28 -4.01 -6.74 1.42
CA GLU A 28 -4.88 -5.96 0.51
C GLU A 28 -4.91 -4.47 0.88
N VAL A 29 -4.89 -4.14 2.17
CA VAL A 29 -4.78 -2.75 2.63
C VAL A 29 -3.48 -2.12 2.15
N LEU A 30 -2.35 -2.84 2.24
CA LEU A 30 -1.07 -2.37 1.70
C LEU A 30 -1.13 -2.19 0.18
N GLU A 31 -1.83 -3.06 -0.55
CA GLU A 31 -2.02 -2.87 -1.99
C GLU A 31 -2.80 -1.60 -2.31
N VAL A 32 -3.86 -1.29 -1.56
CA VAL A 32 -4.63 -0.03 -1.73
C VAL A 32 -3.72 1.17 -1.49
N ILE A 33 -2.89 1.14 -0.46
CA ILE A 33 -1.91 2.20 -0.16
C ILE A 33 -0.91 2.37 -1.32
N ARG A 34 -0.37 1.27 -1.86
CA ARG A 34 0.53 1.31 -3.02
C ARG A 34 -0.15 1.88 -4.27
N LYS A 35 -1.43 1.55 -4.50
CA LYS A 35 -2.27 2.09 -5.60
C LYS A 35 -2.61 3.57 -5.44
N LEU A 36 -2.72 4.06 -4.21
CA LEU A 36 -2.85 5.49 -3.93
C LEU A 36 -1.58 6.29 -4.21
N GLY A 37 -0.44 5.63 -4.44
CA GLY A 37 0.83 6.26 -4.82
C GLY A 37 1.86 6.37 -3.70
N TYR A 38 1.61 5.79 -2.52
CA TYR A 38 2.60 5.80 -1.45
C TYR A 38 3.78 4.88 -1.79
N ARG A 39 4.99 5.31 -1.44
CA ARG A 39 6.25 4.58 -1.59
C ARG A 39 7.05 4.68 -0.31
N LYS A 40 7.77 3.60 0.05
CA LYS A 40 8.66 3.60 1.21
C LYS A 40 10.04 4.13 0.82
N THR A 41 10.17 5.45 0.71
CA THR A 41 11.42 6.11 0.27
C THR A 41 12.36 6.48 1.43
N CYS A 42 11.94 6.24 2.67
CA CYS A 42 12.70 6.58 3.88
C CYS A 42 12.87 5.39 4.81
N ALA A 43 13.93 5.44 5.62
CA ALA A 43 14.17 4.48 6.68
C ALA A 43 13.01 4.49 7.69
N MET A 44 12.69 3.33 8.26
CA MET A 44 11.67 3.25 9.29
C MET A 44 12.11 3.99 10.56
N ALA A 45 11.19 4.70 11.20
CA ALA A 45 11.44 5.38 12.47
C ALA A 45 11.22 4.48 13.70
N VAL A 46 10.85 3.22 13.47
CA VAL A 46 10.49 2.24 14.51
C VAL A 46 11.47 1.08 14.42
N GLU A 47 11.92 0.55 15.55
CA GLU A 47 12.74 -0.66 15.57
C GLU A 47 11.86 -1.90 15.67
N LEU A 48 12.03 -2.84 14.73
CA LEU A 48 11.31 -4.11 14.70
C LEU A 48 12.29 -5.28 14.78
N ASN A 49 12.09 -6.17 15.74
CA ASN A 49 12.87 -7.40 15.85
C ASN A 49 12.46 -8.37 14.74
N ASN A 50 13.45 -9.00 14.09
CA ASN A 50 13.27 -9.99 13.01
C ASN A 50 12.62 -9.45 11.72
N CYS A 51 12.76 -8.16 11.43
CA CYS A 51 12.33 -7.57 10.16
C CYS A 51 13.46 -6.72 9.60
N GLU A 52 13.78 -6.91 8.32
CA GLU A 52 14.75 -6.07 7.62
C GLU A 52 14.05 -4.80 7.11
N ASP A 53 14.68 -3.65 7.36
CA ASP A 53 14.21 -2.41 6.76
C ASP A 53 14.57 -2.36 5.27
N TRP A 54 13.65 -1.91 4.46
CA TRP A 54 13.83 -1.80 3.02
C TRP A 54 13.34 -0.45 2.53
N THR A 55 13.91 0.05 1.45
CA THR A 55 13.45 1.27 0.79
C THR A 55 13.36 1.05 -0.71
N GLU A 56 12.57 1.87 -1.38
CA GLU A 56 12.43 1.87 -2.84
C GLU A 56 12.62 3.28 -3.40
N ALA A 57 12.94 3.33 -4.70
CA ALA A 57 12.95 4.58 -5.45
C ALA A 57 11.53 5.17 -5.54
N SER A 58 11.43 6.49 -5.63
CA SER A 58 10.13 7.19 -5.68
C SER A 58 9.34 6.89 -6.96
N ASP A 59 10.03 6.49 -8.03
CA ASP A 59 9.47 6.13 -9.33
C ASP A 59 9.27 4.60 -9.50
N ALA A 60 9.56 3.81 -8.47
CA ALA A 60 9.37 2.36 -8.51
C ALA A 60 7.89 2.01 -8.80
N PRO A 61 7.63 0.99 -9.64
CA PRO A 61 6.27 0.55 -9.89
C PRO A 61 5.65 -0.05 -8.62
N ALA A 62 4.37 0.24 -8.37
CA ALA A 62 3.65 -0.26 -7.18
C ALA A 62 3.53 -1.79 -7.18
N PHE A 63 3.46 -2.38 -8.38
CA PHE A 63 3.37 -3.81 -8.62
C PHE A 63 4.24 -4.12 -9.84
N PRO A 64 4.98 -5.25 -9.85
CA PRO A 64 5.71 -5.68 -11.03
C PRO A 64 4.74 -5.77 -12.21
N ASN A 65 5.15 -5.24 -13.37
CA ASN A 65 4.34 -5.33 -14.57
C ASN A 65 4.16 -6.82 -14.92
N ALA A 66 2.94 -7.25 -15.21
CA ALA A 66 2.61 -8.65 -15.53
C ALA A 66 3.45 -9.25 -16.68
N THR A 67 4.18 -8.42 -17.42
CA THR A 67 5.05 -8.80 -18.54
C THR A 67 6.38 -9.45 -18.12
N GLU A 68 6.82 -9.36 -16.86
CA GLU A 68 8.09 -9.96 -16.40
C GLU A 68 7.94 -11.36 -15.76
N ALA A 69 6.75 -11.95 -15.77
CA ALA A 69 6.46 -13.26 -15.16
C ALA A 69 6.25 -14.41 -16.18
N ALA A 70 6.82 -14.30 -17.39
CA ALA A 70 6.74 -15.32 -18.44
C ALA A 70 8.12 -15.88 -18.82
#